data_AF-A0A819QJI4-F1
#
_entry.id   AF-A0A819QJI4-F1
#
_cell.length_a   1.000
_cell.length_b   1.000
_cell.length_c   1.000
_cell.angle_alpha   90.00
_cell.angle_beta   90.00
_cell.angle_gamma   90.00
#
_symmetry.space_group_name_H-M   'P 1'
#
loop_
_entity.id
_entity.type
_entity.pdbx_description
1 polymer ?
#
loop_
_entity_poly.entity_id
_entity_poly.type
_entity_poly.pdbx_seq_one_letter_code
_entity_poly.pdbx_strand_id
1 'polypeptide(L)'
;MTTRSTILGMDKSYNLNSSPQLAAVEASIPFIREAIDVFDISSSSNPLIIADFGSAQGLNSMYAMKMIIEHLKKKDERCQILVIHNDLPTNDWISLFEV
;
A
#
# COMPACT_ATOMS: atom_id res chain seq x y z
N MET A 1 3.67 -14.16 26.14
CA MET A 1 2.28 -13.68 26.34
C MET A 1 2.31 -12.18 26.24
N THR A 2 1.99 -11.63 25.07
CA THR A 2 2.01 -10.18 24.83
C THR A 2 0.61 -9.63 25.12
N THR A 3 0.51 -8.83 26.18
CA THR A 3 -0.75 -8.25 26.63
C THR A 3 -1.22 -7.20 25.63
N ARG A 4 -2.26 -7.50 24.84
CA ARG A 4 -2.95 -6.50 24.01
C ARG A 4 -3.57 -5.44 24.93
N SER A 5 -3.05 -4.21 24.87
CA SER A 5 -3.58 -3.08 25.64
C SER A 5 -4.87 -2.57 24.98
N THR A 6 -6.02 -3.07 25.42
CA THR A 6 -7.33 -2.49 25.09
C THR A 6 -7.61 -1.32 26.03
N ILE A 7 -7.87 -0.13 25.47
CA ILE A 7 -8.52 0.94 26.22
C ILE A 7 -10.02 0.78 25.91
N LEU A 8 -10.83 0.50 26.93
CA LEU A 8 -12.30 0.56 26.87
C LEU A 8 -12.97 -0.30 25.76
N GLY A 9 -12.45 -1.51 25.49
CA GLY A 9 -13.11 -2.49 24.61
C GLY A 9 -12.93 -2.30 23.11
N MET A 10 -12.17 -1.29 22.66
CA MET A 10 -11.79 -1.15 21.25
C MET A 10 -10.42 -1.81 21.01
N ASP A 11 -10.32 -2.65 19.98
CA ASP A 11 -9.04 -3.15 19.48
C ASP A 11 -8.24 -1.95 18.93
N LYS A 12 -7.01 -1.77 19.41
CA LYS A 12 -6.12 -0.67 18.98
C LYS A 12 -5.50 -0.91 17.60
N SER A 13 -5.79 -2.03 16.96
CA SER A 13 -5.33 -2.29 15.59
C SER A 13 -5.87 -1.23 14.62
N TYR A 14 -4.96 -0.54 13.93
CA TYR A 14 -5.30 0.39 12.87
C TYR A 14 -5.97 -0.33 11.70
N ASN A 15 -5.51 -1.55 11.37
CA ASN A 15 -6.11 -2.37 10.31
C ASN A 15 -7.61 -2.62 10.55
N LEU A 16 -8.06 -2.80 11.80
CA LEU A 16 -9.47 -3.04 12.11
C LEU A 16 -10.35 -1.78 12.11
N ASN A 17 -9.76 -0.58 12.14
CA ASN A 17 -10.48 0.68 12.34
C ASN A 17 -10.21 1.73 11.24
N SER A 18 -9.73 1.30 10.07
CA SER A 18 -9.25 2.20 9.00
C SER A 18 -10.15 2.23 7.76
N SER A 19 -11.43 1.87 7.89
CA SER A 19 -12.39 1.88 6.77
C SER A 19 -12.57 3.25 6.10
N PRO A 20 -12.61 4.40 6.80
CA PRO A 20 -12.66 5.71 6.13
C PRO A 20 -11.44 5.97 5.24
N GLN A 21 -10.26 5.53 5.68
CA GLN A 21 -9.02 5.67 4.92
C GLN A 21 -9.00 4.74 3.71
N LEU A 22 -9.58 3.53 3.83
CA LEU A 22 -9.77 2.65 2.68
C LEU A 22 -10.68 3.31 1.62
N ALA A 23 -11.78 3.92 2.03
CA ALA A 23 -12.67 4.63 1.10
C ALA A 23 -11.95 5.80 0.38
N ALA A 24 -11.05 6.50 1.08
CA ALA A 24 -10.21 7.53 0.46
C ALA A 24 -9.21 6.94 -0.54
N VAL A 25 -8.58 5.80 -0.22
CA VAL A 25 -7.73 5.05 -1.16
C VAL A 25 -8.53 4.67 -2.40
N GLU A 26 -9.70 4.08 -2.24
CA GLU A 26 -10.57 3.66 -3.35
C GLU A 26 -10.95 4.83 -4.26
N ALA A 27 -11.33 5.96 -3.67
CA ALA A 27 -11.63 7.18 -4.42
C ALA A 27 -10.42 7.72 -5.21
N SER A 28 -9.19 7.42 -4.78
CA SER A 28 -7.97 7.87 -5.45
C SER A 28 -7.52 6.99 -6.63
N ILE A 29 -7.95 5.72 -6.67
CA ILE A 29 -7.48 4.74 -7.67
C ILE A 29 -7.66 5.21 -9.13
N PRO A 30 -8.78 5.84 -9.56
CA PRO A 30 -8.92 6.32 -10.93
C PRO A 30 -7.83 7.30 -11.36
N PHE A 31 -7.44 8.22 -10.48
CA PHE A 31 -6.40 9.22 -10.77
C PHE A 31 -5.01 8.57 -10.87
N ILE A 32 -4.74 7.56 -10.04
CA ILE A 32 -3.48 6.82 -10.08
C ILE A 32 -3.37 6.03 -11.40
N ARG A 33 -4.48 5.43 -11.86
CA ARG A 33 -4.51 4.73 -13.16
C ARG A 33 -4.25 5.68 -14.32
N GLU A 34 -4.88 6.84 -14.32
CA GLU A 34 -4.65 7.87 -15.34
C GLU A 34 -3.17 8.30 -15.37
N ALA A 35 -2.55 8.49 -14.20
CA ALA A 35 -1.13 8.81 -14.11
C ALA A 35 -0.24 7.69 -14.69
N ILE A 36 -0.56 6.42 -14.42
CA ILE A 36 0.16 5.27 -15.00
C ILE A 36 -0.01 5.20 -16.52
N ASP A 37 -1.21 5.50 -17.03
CA ASP A 37 -1.52 5.42 -18.46
C ASP A 37 -0.68 6.39 -19.30
N VAL A 38 -0.32 7.55 -18.74
CA VAL A 38 0.57 8.53 -19.40
C VAL A 38 2.07 8.33 -19.09
N PHE A 39 2.40 7.50 -18.11
CA PHE A 39 3.80 7.23 -17.72
C PHE A 39 4.49 6.29 -18.73
N ASP A 40 5.65 6.66 -19.26
CA ASP A 40 6.41 5.77 -20.17
C ASP A 40 7.18 4.72 -19.37
N ILE A 41 6.76 3.46 -19.52
CA ILE A 41 7.31 2.29 -18.82
C ILE A 41 8.22 1.48 -19.75
N SER A 42 8.13 1.70 -21.06
CA SER A 42 8.62 0.76 -22.08
C SER A 42 10.14 0.76 -22.30
N SER A 43 10.87 1.60 -21.57
CA SER A 43 12.28 1.91 -21.84
C SER A 43 13.25 1.56 -20.69
N SER A 44 12.75 1.11 -19.54
CA SER A 44 13.61 0.85 -18.37
C SER A 44 14.03 -0.60 -18.26
N SER A 45 15.36 -0.85 -18.24
CA SER A 45 15.92 -2.13 -17.80
C SER A 45 15.90 -2.30 -16.27
N ASN A 46 15.56 -1.24 -15.54
CA ASN A 46 15.46 -1.25 -14.08
C ASN A 46 14.01 -1.47 -13.62
N PRO A 47 13.81 -2.03 -12.41
CA PRO A 47 12.48 -2.10 -11.82
C PRO A 47 11.82 -0.73 -11.68
N LEU A 48 10.51 -0.69 -11.91
CA LEU A 48 9.67 0.42 -11.48
C LEU A 48 9.59 0.44 -9.96
N ILE A 49 9.91 1.58 -9.35
CA ILE A 49 9.90 1.74 -7.90
C ILE A 49 8.61 2.47 -7.50
N ILE A 50 7.85 1.88 -6.59
CA ILE A 50 6.70 2.50 -5.93
C ILE A 50 7.10 2.75 -4.48
N ALA A 51 7.06 4.00 -4.05
CA ALA A 51 7.25 4.37 -2.64
C ALA A 51 5.90 4.69 -2.01
N ASP A 52 5.53 3.96 -0.97
CA ASP A 52 4.31 4.14 -0.19
C ASP A 52 4.66 4.84 1.13
N PHE A 53 4.37 6.14 1.22
CA PHE A 53 4.68 6.97 2.38
C PHE A 53 3.50 7.00 3.36
N GLY A 54 3.71 6.43 4.55
CA GLY A 54 2.67 6.27 5.58
C GLY A 54 1.94 4.93 5.49
N SER A 55 2.68 3.83 5.35
CA SER A 55 2.12 2.49 5.13
C SER A 55 1.36 1.93 6.34
N ALA A 56 1.59 2.47 7.53
CA ALA A 56 1.01 2.03 8.80
C ALA A 56 1.12 0.50 8.98
N GLN A 57 0.05 -0.14 9.44
CA GLN A 57 -0.04 -1.60 9.62
C GLN A 57 -0.36 -2.36 8.32
N GLY A 58 -0.35 -1.71 7.16
CA GLY A 58 -0.33 -2.38 5.86
C GLY A 58 -1.66 -2.68 5.18
N LEU A 59 -2.80 -2.82 5.88
CA LEU A 59 -4.03 -3.33 5.24
C LEU A 59 -4.47 -2.51 4.01
N ASN A 60 -4.63 -1.20 4.18
CA ASN A 60 -5.05 -0.32 3.08
C ASN A 60 -3.93 -0.09 2.06
N SER A 61 -2.67 -0.14 2.51
CA SER A 61 -1.50 -0.03 1.65
C SER A 61 -1.41 -1.21 0.68
N MET A 62 -1.56 -2.45 1.16
CA MET A 62 -1.55 -3.65 0.33
C MET A 62 -2.69 -3.64 -0.70
N TYR A 63 -3.86 -3.14 -0.30
CA TYR A 63 -4.97 -2.93 -1.26
C TYR A 63 -4.56 -1.95 -2.37
N ALA A 64 -4.02 -0.78 -2.02
CA ALA A 64 -3.58 0.21 -3.01
C ALA A 64 -2.49 -0.37 -3.93
N MET A 65 -1.47 -1.01 -3.36
CA MET A 65 -0.35 -1.58 -4.11
C MET A 65 -0.79 -2.68 -5.06
N LYS A 66 -1.72 -3.55 -4.65
CA LYS A 66 -2.31 -4.57 -5.54
C LYS A 66 -2.93 -3.91 -6.77
N MET A 67 -3.77 -2.90 -6.58
CA MET A 67 -4.45 -2.21 -7.70
C MET A 67 -3.47 -1.51 -8.64
N ILE A 68 -2.41 -0.91 -8.10
CA ILE A 68 -1.36 -0.24 -8.87
C ILE A 68 -0.53 -1.25 -9.67
N ILE A 69 -0.06 -2.32 -9.01
CA ILE A 69 0.74 -3.39 -9.64
C ILE A 69 -0.04 -4.05 -10.77
N GLU A 70 -1.32 -4.38 -10.56
CA GLU A 70 -2.17 -4.97 -11.59
C GLU A 70 -2.31 -4.05 -12.81
N HIS A 71 -2.41 -2.73 -12.60
CA HIS A 71 -2.52 -1.77 -13.70
C HIS A 71 -1.20 -1.57 -14.45
N LEU A 72 -0.08 -1.50 -13.73
CA LEU A 72 1.27 -1.47 -14.34
C LEU A 72 1.55 -2.72 -15.17
N LYS A 73 1.20 -3.90 -14.64
CA LYS A 73 1.38 -5.19 -15.33
C LYS A 73 0.51 -5.36 -16.56
N LYS A 74 -0.65 -4.68 -16.64
CA LYS A 74 -1.44 -4.62 -17.87
C LYS A 74 -0.75 -3.80 -18.96
N LYS A 75 0.02 -2.79 -18.58
CA LYS A 75 0.75 -1.92 -19.50
C LYS A 75 2.05 -2.56 -20.00
N ASP A 76 2.77 -3.24 -19.12
CA ASP A 76 3.89 -4.12 -19.48
C ASP A 76 3.97 -5.30 -18.50
N GLU A 77 3.61 -6.48 -18.97
CA GLU A 77 3.62 -7.70 -18.16
C GLU A 77 5.03 -8.03 -17.63
N ARG A 78 6.08 -7.64 -18.38
CA ARG A 78 7.47 -7.96 -18.06
C ARG A 78 8.12 -6.95 -17.12
N CYS A 79 7.47 -5.82 -16.82
CA CYS A 79 8.08 -4.82 -15.95
C CYS A 79 8.37 -5.42 -14.57
N GLN A 80 9.59 -5.23 -14.06
CA GLN A 80 9.90 -5.56 -12.68
C GLN A 80 9.39 -4.43 -11.77
N ILE A 81 8.85 -4.76 -10.61
CA ILE A 81 8.28 -3.76 -9.69
C ILE A 81 8.91 -3.98 -8.30
N LEU A 82 9.40 -2.90 -7.70
CA LEU A 82 9.86 -2.83 -6.32
C LEU A 82 8.93 -1.90 -5.55
N VAL A 83 8.29 -2.42 -4.50
CA VAL A 83 7.52 -1.61 -3.57
C VAL A 83 8.36 -1.32 -2.32
N ILE A 84 8.41 -0.06 -1.93
CA ILE A 84 9.07 0.42 -0.71
C ILE A 84 7.98 0.98 0.19
N HIS A 85 7.65 0.27 1.26
CA HIS A 85 6.80 0.78 2.33
C HIS A 85 7.63 1.63 3.28
N ASN A 86 7.19 2.87 3.48
CA ASN A 86 7.84 3.84 4.35
C ASN A 86 6.88 4.29 5.45
N ASP A 87 7.40 4.37 6.66
CA ASP A 87 6.71 4.92 7.83
C ASP A 87 7.76 5.32 8.88
N LEU A 88 7.32 5.87 10.00
CA LEU A 88 8.18 6.20 11.13
C LEU A 88 8.83 4.94 11.73
N PRO A 89 10.01 5.06 12.37
CA PRO A 89 10.67 3.92 13.03
C PRO A 89 9.81 3.20 14.09
N THR A 90 8.83 3.90 14.66
CA THR A 90 7.91 3.39 15.69
C THR A 90 6.70 2.64 15.11
N ASN A 91 6.59 2.53 13.78
CA ASN A 91 5.50 1.78 13.16
C ASN A 91 5.55 0.30 13.55
N ASP A 92 4.38 -0.33 13.59
CA ASP A 92 4.26 -1.76 13.80
C ASP A 92 4.49 -2.52 12.48
N TRP A 93 5.77 -2.68 12.15
CA TRP A 93 6.21 -3.36 10.95
C TRP A 93 5.87 -4.86 10.92
N ILE A 94 5.75 -5.50 12.09
CA ILE A 94 5.35 -6.92 12.16
C ILE A 94 3.95 -7.07 11.58
N SER A 95 3.01 -6.25 12.04
CA SER A 95 1.64 -6.27 11.50
C SER A 95 1.62 -6.02 9.99
N LEU A 96 2.46 -5.12 9.46
CA LEU A 96 2.55 -4.87 8.01
C LEU A 96 3.03 -6.10 7.23
N PHE A 97 4.03 -6.83 7.74
CA PHE A 97 4.57 -8.02 7.07
C PHE A 97 3.66 -9.26 7.20
N GLU A 98 2.63 -9.21 8.05
CA GLU A 98 1.66 -10.30 8.27
C GLU A 98 0.30 -10.10 7.57
N VAL A 99 0.12 -8.99 6.84
CA VAL A 99 -1.11 -8.68 6.06
C VAL A 99 -1.33 -9.66 4.91
#